data_AF-A0A1Q8DPF8-F1
#
_entry.id   AF-A0A1Q8DPF8-F1
#
_cell.length_a   1.000
_cell.length_b   1.000
_cell.length_c   1.000
_cell.angle_alpha   90.00
_cell.angle_beta   90.00
_cell.angle_gamma   90.00
#
_symmetry.space_group_name_H-M   'P 1'
#
loop_
_entity.id
_entity.type
_entity.pdbx_description
1 polymer ?
#
loop_
_entity_poly.entity_id
_entity_poly.type
_entity_poly.pdbx_seq_one_letter_code
_entity_poly.pdbx_strand_id
1 'polypeptide(L)'
;MEKSMSSYSFSHQFYQRWTRAPEQIRAAIVQELTDITTLLQTDTPYESFTFSLPDLDAHLDELYSVHKAEQAAAKELADKQAEQRAAAEQLRLAEEKKREEEKARAAKIEQEEAMRQKEKQQAEQAQKDADEQSLAEQEKSDTEAATNDKQTTSDAHSPTNDEKNNVNGHSHTVNQTENTIVKPQKGAAIDLSFKNPELTAAHESLIQELEMHVDDYLSEQMMQISEDLKSWLRAEVSQQLAGITEKNQAVEDIVQENMAKKH
;
A
#
# COMPACT_ATOMS: atom_id res chain seq x y z
N MET A 1 32.11 -18.72 -10.38
CA MET A 1 31.90 -17.78 -11.51
C MET A 1 30.69 -18.28 -12.27
N GLU A 2 29.55 -17.64 -12.08
CA GLU A 2 28.36 -17.91 -12.90
C GLU A 2 28.71 -17.59 -14.35
N LYS A 3 28.73 -18.60 -15.23
CA LYS A 3 28.77 -18.40 -16.68
C LYS A 3 27.42 -17.79 -17.09
N SER A 4 27.28 -16.49 -16.90
CA SER A 4 26.16 -15.72 -17.43
C SER A 4 26.18 -15.87 -18.95
N MET A 5 25.07 -16.33 -19.52
CA MET A 5 24.82 -16.51 -20.96
C MET A 5 24.89 -15.20 -21.78
N SER A 6 25.38 -14.10 -21.19
CA SER A 6 25.54 -12.79 -21.84
C SER A 6 26.48 -12.81 -23.05
N SER A 7 27.26 -13.87 -23.27
CA SER A 7 28.08 -14.05 -24.47
C SER A 7 27.30 -14.58 -25.68
N TYR A 8 26.06 -15.06 -25.48
CA TYR A 8 25.22 -15.58 -26.54
C TYR A 8 24.21 -14.51 -26.97
N SER A 9 24.21 -14.19 -28.26
CA SER A 9 23.32 -13.17 -28.83
C SER A 9 21.93 -13.76 -29.08
N PHE A 10 21.14 -13.96 -28.02
CA PHE A 10 19.74 -14.39 -28.11
C PHE A 10 18.78 -13.21 -28.34
N SER A 11 17.58 -13.50 -28.85
CA SER A 11 16.54 -12.48 -29.04
C SER A 11 16.07 -11.90 -27.70
N HIS A 12 15.54 -10.68 -27.71
CA HIS A 12 14.99 -10.05 -26.49
C HIS A 12 13.89 -10.89 -25.85
N GLN A 13 12.99 -11.46 -26.67
CA GLN A 13 11.93 -12.37 -26.23
C GLN A 13 12.48 -13.63 -25.56
N PHE A 14 13.57 -14.19 -26.09
CA PHE A 14 14.26 -15.30 -25.44
C PHE A 14 14.82 -14.88 -24.08
N TYR A 15 15.51 -13.74 -23.98
CA TYR A 15 16.04 -13.24 -22.71
C TYR A 15 14.96 -13.01 -21.65
N GLN A 16 13.80 -12.48 -22.05
CA GLN A 16 12.67 -12.32 -21.13
C GLN A 16 12.14 -13.68 -20.64
N ARG A 17 11.94 -14.63 -21.55
CA ARG A 17 11.46 -15.98 -21.18
C ARG A 17 12.49 -16.73 -20.35
N TRP A 18 13.77 -16.58 -20.68
CA TRP A 18 14.90 -17.16 -19.99
C TRP A 18 15.00 -16.62 -18.56
N THR A 19 15.00 -15.30 -18.37
CA THR A 19 15.07 -14.68 -17.04
C THR A 19 13.87 -15.01 -16.16
N ARG A 20 12.70 -15.24 -16.77
CA ARG A 20 11.48 -15.70 -16.07
C ARG A 20 11.43 -17.20 -15.81
N ALA A 21 12.25 -18.01 -16.48
CA ALA A 21 12.27 -19.44 -16.25
C ALA A 21 12.84 -19.75 -14.85
N PRO A 22 12.33 -20.77 -14.13
CA PRO A 22 12.89 -21.22 -12.85
C PRO A 22 14.41 -21.45 -12.92
N GLU A 23 15.11 -21.12 -11.85
CA GLU A 23 16.58 -21.20 -11.81
C GLU A 23 17.10 -22.61 -12.09
N GLN A 24 16.45 -23.60 -11.51
CA GLN A 24 16.82 -25.00 -11.69
C GLN A 24 16.70 -25.41 -13.16
N ILE A 25 15.70 -24.90 -13.88
CA ILE A 25 15.46 -25.19 -15.31
C ILE A 25 16.56 -24.58 -16.16
N ARG A 26 16.92 -23.33 -15.86
CA ARG A 26 18.06 -22.68 -16.52
C ARG A 26 19.35 -23.46 -16.28
N ALA A 27 19.59 -23.90 -15.04
CA ALA A 27 20.79 -24.65 -14.67
C ALA A 27 20.89 -25.98 -15.42
N ALA A 28 19.79 -26.74 -15.54
CA ALA A 28 19.75 -27.98 -16.31
C ALA A 28 20.11 -27.75 -17.78
N ILE A 29 19.53 -26.73 -18.41
CA ILE A 29 19.81 -26.38 -19.81
C ILE A 29 21.27 -25.91 -19.98
N VAL A 30 21.79 -25.10 -19.04
CA VAL A 30 23.19 -24.67 -19.06
C VAL A 30 24.15 -25.85 -18.90
N GLN A 31 23.79 -26.83 -18.07
CA GLN A 31 24.57 -28.05 -17.87
C GLN A 31 24.63 -28.87 -19.17
N GLU A 32 23.48 -29.09 -19.82
CA GLU A 32 23.43 -29.78 -21.12
C GLU A 32 24.32 -29.09 -22.15
N LEU A 33 24.21 -27.76 -22.28
CA LEU A 33 25.05 -26.99 -23.20
C LEU A 33 26.54 -27.08 -22.84
N THR A 34 26.87 -27.17 -21.55
CA THR A 34 28.24 -27.36 -21.07
C THR A 34 28.76 -28.75 -21.44
N ASP A 35 27.93 -29.77 -21.33
CA ASP A 35 28.25 -31.14 -21.68
C ASP A 35 28.46 -31.27 -23.20
N ILE A 36 27.57 -30.69 -24.02
CA ILE A 36 27.75 -30.59 -25.48
C ILE A 36 29.06 -29.89 -25.82
N THR A 37 29.34 -28.75 -25.17
CA THR A 37 30.58 -28.00 -25.42
C THR A 37 31.81 -28.82 -25.03
N THR A 38 31.73 -29.61 -23.96
CA THR A 38 32.81 -30.50 -23.52
C THR A 38 33.02 -31.64 -24.51
N LEU A 39 31.94 -32.26 -25.00
CA LEU A 39 31.98 -33.30 -26.03
C LEU A 39 32.62 -32.81 -27.34
N LEU A 40 32.42 -31.54 -27.69
CA LEU A 40 32.99 -30.92 -28.89
C LEU A 40 34.49 -30.56 -28.75
N GLN A 41 35.09 -30.68 -27.57
CA GLN A 41 36.52 -30.44 -27.37
C GLN A 41 37.35 -31.60 -27.93
N THR A 42 38.52 -31.28 -28.51
CA THR A 42 39.41 -32.27 -29.16
C THR A 42 40.00 -33.29 -28.19
N ASP A 43 40.03 -32.95 -26.91
CA ASP A 43 40.69 -33.73 -25.86
C ASP A 43 39.70 -34.65 -25.12
N THR A 44 38.41 -34.60 -25.49
CA THR A 44 37.36 -35.37 -24.84
C THR A 44 37.19 -36.73 -25.52
N PRO A 45 37.46 -37.86 -24.81
CA PRO A 45 37.26 -39.19 -25.36
C PRO A 45 35.78 -39.53 -25.52
N TYR A 46 35.31 -39.59 -26.77
CA TYR A 46 33.92 -39.86 -27.12
C TYR A 46 33.37 -41.17 -26.50
N GLU A 47 34.18 -42.24 -26.49
CA GLU A 47 33.77 -43.57 -26.03
C GLU A 47 33.45 -43.66 -24.53
N SER A 48 33.98 -42.73 -23.72
CA SER A 48 33.74 -42.68 -22.28
C SER A 48 32.92 -41.48 -21.84
N PHE A 49 32.51 -40.63 -22.78
CA PHE A 49 31.74 -39.45 -22.45
C PHE A 49 30.28 -39.80 -22.17
N THR A 50 29.76 -39.31 -21.05
CA THR A 50 28.35 -39.43 -20.68
C THR A 50 27.85 -38.06 -20.28
N PHE A 51 26.68 -37.69 -20.79
CA PHE A 51 25.97 -36.49 -20.34
C PHE A 51 25.68 -36.58 -18.84
N SER A 52 25.80 -35.45 -18.16
CA SER A 52 25.48 -35.31 -16.74
C SER A 52 24.00 -35.56 -16.48
N LEU A 53 23.16 -35.18 -17.46
CA LEU A 53 21.72 -35.41 -17.47
C LEU A 53 21.36 -36.37 -18.63
N PRO A 54 20.97 -37.62 -18.36
CA PRO A 54 20.72 -38.62 -19.40
C PRO A 54 19.51 -38.32 -20.30
N ASP A 55 18.50 -37.63 -19.75
CA ASP A 55 17.27 -37.22 -20.45
C ASP A 55 16.87 -35.83 -19.95
N LEU A 56 17.27 -34.80 -20.70
CA LEU A 56 16.96 -33.41 -20.36
C LEU A 56 15.44 -33.17 -20.39
N ASP A 57 14.73 -33.72 -21.36
CA ASP A 57 13.30 -33.44 -21.55
C ASP A 57 12.49 -33.98 -20.37
N ALA A 58 12.72 -35.24 -19.98
CA ALA A 58 12.06 -35.83 -18.81
C ALA A 58 12.42 -35.09 -17.50
N HIS A 59 13.67 -34.65 -17.36
CA HIS A 59 14.10 -33.88 -16.20
C HIS A 59 13.45 -32.49 -16.15
N LEU A 60 13.31 -31.82 -17.28
CA LEU A 60 12.64 -30.53 -17.38
C LEU A 60 11.14 -30.63 -17.09
N ASP A 61 10.47 -31.67 -17.58
CA ASP A 61 9.07 -31.93 -17.29
C ASP A 61 8.82 -32.12 -15.78
N GLU A 62 9.67 -32.90 -15.11
CA GLU A 62 9.63 -33.05 -13.65
C GLU A 62 9.78 -31.70 -12.96
N LEU A 63 10.76 -30.90 -13.38
CA LEU A 63 11.10 -29.64 -12.75
C LEU A 63 10.01 -28.57 -12.94
N TYR A 64 9.39 -28.50 -14.11
CA TYR A 64 8.22 -27.67 -14.35
C TYR A 64 7.01 -28.14 -13.54
N SER A 65 6.82 -29.46 -13.39
CA SER A 65 5.75 -30.02 -12.57
C SER A 65 5.89 -29.62 -11.09
N VAL A 66 7.11 -29.73 -10.55
CA VAL A 66 7.44 -29.30 -9.18
C VAL A 66 7.19 -27.80 -9.00
N HIS A 67 7.70 -26.97 -9.90
CA HIS A 67 7.52 -25.52 -9.81
C HIS A 67 6.03 -25.11 -9.88
N LYS A 68 5.24 -25.78 -10.73
CA LYS A 68 3.80 -25.54 -10.80
C LYS A 68 3.09 -25.95 -9.52
N ALA A 69 3.47 -27.07 -8.92
CA ALA A 69 2.92 -27.52 -7.64
C ALA A 69 3.25 -26.54 -6.49
N GLU A 70 4.49 -26.05 -6.44
CA GLU A 70 4.93 -25.05 -5.45
C GLU A 70 4.15 -23.73 -5.62
N GLN A 71 3.99 -23.24 -6.85
CA GLN A 71 3.22 -22.04 -7.13
C GLN A 71 1.75 -22.18 -6.74
N ALA A 72 1.16 -23.35 -6.98
CA ALA A 72 -0.21 -23.63 -6.56
C ALA A 72 -0.34 -23.63 -5.03
N ALA A 73 0.59 -24.26 -4.32
CA ALA A 73 0.62 -24.26 -2.86
C ALA A 73 0.82 -22.86 -2.26
N ALA A 74 1.71 -22.05 -2.84
CA ALA A 74 1.94 -20.68 -2.42
C ALA A 74 0.69 -19.80 -2.63
N LYS A 75 0.01 -19.97 -3.77
CA LYS A 75 -1.25 -19.27 -4.05
C LYS A 75 -2.34 -19.67 -3.07
N GLU A 76 -2.53 -20.97 -2.83
CA GLU A 76 -3.53 -21.46 -1.88
C GLU A 76 -3.26 -20.93 -0.46
N LEU A 77 -2.00 -20.84 -0.05
CA LEU A 77 -1.63 -20.26 1.24
C LEU A 77 -1.95 -18.77 1.32
N ALA A 78 -1.68 -18.01 0.25
CA ALA A 78 -2.00 -16.59 0.17
C ALA A 78 -3.53 -16.36 0.23
N ASP A 79 -4.31 -17.16 -0.50
CA ASP A 79 -5.77 -17.08 -0.51
C ASP A 79 -6.35 -17.39 0.89
N LYS A 80 -5.86 -18.45 1.55
CA LYS A 80 -6.23 -18.77 2.95
C LYS A 80 -5.88 -17.65 3.92
N GLN A 81 -4.72 -17.02 3.76
CA GLN A 81 -4.32 -15.91 4.61
C GLN A 81 -5.19 -14.66 4.37
N ALA A 82 -5.56 -14.39 3.11
CA ALA A 82 -6.47 -13.29 2.77
C ALA A 82 -7.86 -13.51 3.35
N GLU A 83 -8.40 -14.74 3.27
CA GLU A 83 -9.69 -15.09 3.86
C GLU A 83 -9.68 -14.95 5.39
N GLN A 84 -8.61 -15.41 6.06
CA GLN A 84 -8.46 -15.21 7.51
C GLN A 84 -8.43 -13.74 7.91
N ARG A 85 -7.74 -12.88 7.14
CA ARG A 85 -7.72 -11.43 7.40
C ARG A 85 -9.10 -10.81 7.20
N ALA A 86 -9.80 -11.17 6.12
CA ALA A 86 -11.15 -10.70 5.85
C ALA A 86 -12.14 -11.13 6.94
N ALA A 87 -12.05 -12.38 7.40
CA ALA A 87 -12.89 -12.90 8.48
C ALA A 87 -12.61 -12.18 9.81
N ALA A 88 -11.34 -11.93 10.13
CA ALA A 88 -10.95 -11.19 11.33
C ALA A 88 -11.45 -9.73 11.29
N GLU A 89 -11.37 -9.08 10.12
CA GLU A 89 -11.88 -7.72 9.94
C GLU A 89 -13.41 -7.65 10.08
N GLN A 90 -14.14 -8.60 9.48
CA GLN A 90 -15.59 -8.70 9.66
C GLN A 90 -15.99 -8.92 11.12
N LEU A 91 -15.24 -9.76 11.85
CA LEU A 91 -15.48 -9.97 13.28
C LEU A 91 -15.28 -8.68 14.08
N ARG A 92 -14.21 -7.93 13.78
CA ARG A 92 -13.93 -6.65 14.46
C ARG A 92 -15.05 -5.63 14.22
N LEU A 93 -15.50 -5.49 12.98
CA LEU A 93 -16.61 -4.59 12.61
C LEU A 93 -17.92 -5.01 13.28
N ALA A 94 -18.20 -6.31 13.35
CA ALA A 94 -19.39 -6.83 14.02
C ALA A 94 -19.38 -6.57 15.54
N GLU A 95 -18.22 -6.75 16.19
CA GLU A 95 -18.07 -6.45 17.62
C GLU A 95 -18.21 -4.95 17.91
N GLU A 96 -17.60 -4.10 17.10
CA GLU A 96 -17.70 -2.65 17.21
C GLU A 96 -19.14 -2.17 17.08
N LYS A 97 -19.86 -2.65 16.06
CA LYS A 97 -21.29 -2.34 15.88
C LYS A 97 -22.14 -2.81 17.07
N LYS A 98 -21.88 -4.01 17.60
CA LYS A 98 -22.61 -4.51 18.78
C LYS A 98 -22.36 -3.63 20.00
N ARG A 99 -21.12 -3.18 20.21
CA ARG A 99 -20.75 -2.28 21.32
C ARG A 99 -21.42 -0.91 21.17
N GLU A 100 -21.52 -0.37 19.97
CA GLU A 100 -22.24 0.88 19.71
C GLU A 100 -23.75 0.74 19.96
N GLU A 101 -24.36 -0.34 19.47
CA GLU A 101 -25.78 -0.62 19.72
C GLU A 101 -26.10 -0.76 21.21
N GLU A 102 -25.21 -1.41 21.97
CA GLU A 102 -25.36 -1.55 23.43
C GLU A 102 -25.23 -0.20 24.14
N LYS A 103 -24.24 0.62 23.77
CA LYS A 103 -24.10 1.99 24.28
C LYS A 103 -25.33 2.86 23.96
N ALA A 104 -25.85 2.76 22.73
CA ALA A 104 -27.03 3.50 22.32
C ALA A 104 -28.29 3.07 23.11
N ARG A 105 -28.45 1.77 23.38
CA ARG A 105 -29.53 1.26 24.24
C ARG A 105 -29.38 1.75 25.68
N ALA A 106 -28.19 1.69 26.25
CA ALA A 106 -27.93 2.18 27.61
C ALA A 106 -28.23 3.68 27.74
N ALA A 107 -27.76 4.50 26.80
CA ALA A 107 -28.02 5.94 26.79
C ALA A 107 -29.53 6.27 26.68
N LYS A 108 -30.28 5.47 25.92
CA LYS A 108 -31.74 5.64 25.79
C LYS A 108 -32.47 5.31 27.09
N ILE A 109 -32.05 4.26 27.80
CA ILE A 109 -32.59 3.91 29.13
C ILE A 109 -32.30 5.03 30.13
N GLU A 110 -31.06 5.54 30.14
CA GLU A 110 -30.65 6.63 31.04
C GLU A 110 -31.45 7.93 30.78
N GLN A 111 -31.68 8.30 29.52
CA GLN A 111 -32.54 9.44 29.17
C GLN A 111 -33.98 9.27 29.65
N GLU A 112 -34.55 8.07 29.49
CA GLU A 112 -35.92 7.78 29.92
C GLU A 112 -36.05 7.85 31.45
N GLU A 113 -35.08 7.32 32.19
CA GLU A 113 -35.03 7.42 33.65
C GLU A 113 -34.85 8.88 34.12
N ALA A 114 -34.00 9.66 33.46
CA ALA A 114 -33.80 11.08 33.78
C ALA A 114 -35.07 11.91 33.52
N MET A 115 -35.80 11.63 32.43
CA MET A 115 -37.11 12.27 32.18
C MET A 115 -38.12 11.91 33.28
N ARG A 116 -38.22 10.63 33.64
CA ARG A 116 -39.10 10.19 34.74
C ARG A 116 -38.77 10.85 36.07
N GLN A 117 -37.48 11.03 36.39
CA GLN A 117 -37.08 11.72 37.62
C GLN A 117 -37.45 13.20 37.59
N LYS A 118 -37.20 13.90 36.48
CA LYS A 118 -37.62 15.30 36.32
C LYS A 118 -39.14 15.46 36.43
N GLU A 119 -39.91 14.58 35.82
CA GLU A 119 -41.37 14.60 35.88
C GLU A 119 -41.87 14.35 37.32
N LYS A 120 -41.23 13.43 38.06
CA LYS A 120 -41.53 13.19 39.47
C LYS A 120 -41.20 14.38 40.36
N GLN A 121 -40.06 15.05 40.15
CA GLN A 121 -39.67 16.26 40.87
C GLN A 121 -40.61 17.44 40.57
N GLN A 122 -41.03 17.61 39.31
CA GLN A 122 -42.02 18.62 38.94
C GLN A 122 -43.38 18.36 39.58
N ALA A 123 -43.84 17.10 39.64
CA ALA A 123 -45.07 16.75 40.33
C ALA A 123 -44.97 17.01 41.85
N GLU A 124 -43.85 16.67 42.49
CA GLU A 124 -43.61 16.94 43.92
C GLU A 124 -43.53 18.45 44.23
N GLN A 125 -42.92 19.23 43.33
CA GLN A 125 -42.86 20.69 43.44
C GLN A 125 -44.24 21.34 43.26
N ALA A 126 -45.03 20.89 42.27
CA ALA A 126 -46.40 21.36 42.08
C ALA A 126 -47.32 21.02 43.27
N GLN A 127 -47.06 19.90 43.96
CA GLN A 127 -47.75 19.53 45.20
C GLN A 127 -47.37 20.48 46.35
N LYS A 128 -46.08 20.81 46.49
CA LYS A 128 -45.59 21.77 47.48
C LYS A 128 -46.09 23.19 47.23
N ASP A 129 -46.09 23.65 45.98
CA ASP A 129 -46.57 24.98 45.61
C ASP A 129 -48.09 25.11 45.82
N ALA A 130 -48.86 24.01 45.66
CA ALA A 130 -50.29 23.96 46.00
C ALA A 130 -50.55 24.00 47.52
N ASP A 131 -49.68 23.38 48.32
CA ASP A 131 -49.71 23.50 49.79
C ASP A 131 -49.23 24.90 50.25
N GLU A 132 -48.25 25.51 49.57
CA GLU A 132 -47.71 26.84 49.92
C GLU A 132 -48.67 27.99 49.53
N GLN A 133 -49.48 27.83 48.46
CA GLN A 133 -50.61 28.73 48.17
C GLN A 133 -51.72 28.70 49.23
N SER A 134 -51.73 27.70 50.13
CA SER A 134 -52.61 27.69 51.30
C SER A 134 -51.98 28.34 52.55
N LEU A 135 -50.69 28.68 52.51
CA LEU A 135 -49.92 29.26 53.61
C LEU A 135 -49.41 30.69 53.34
N ALA A 136 -49.42 31.16 52.09
CA ALA A 136 -48.96 32.50 51.69
C ALA A 136 -50.01 33.63 51.89
N GLU A 137 -50.81 33.57 52.95
CA GLU A 137 -51.60 34.73 53.44
C GLU A 137 -51.01 35.33 54.74
N GLN A 138 -49.85 34.84 55.21
CA GLN A 138 -49.21 35.40 56.39
C GLN A 138 -47.70 35.63 56.23
N GLU A 139 -47.38 36.91 56.39
CA GLU A 139 -46.11 37.47 56.84
C GLU A 139 -45.12 37.97 55.79
N LYS A 140 -45.06 39.30 55.79
CA LYS A 140 -44.17 40.22 55.11
C LYS A 140 -43.34 40.90 56.20
N SER A 141 -42.02 40.93 56.07
CA SER A 141 -41.03 41.91 56.58
C SER A 141 -39.74 41.17 56.93
N ASP A 142 -38.51 41.64 56.69
CA ASP A 142 -37.96 42.83 56.05
C ASP A 142 -36.43 42.58 55.98
N THR A 143 -35.78 43.03 54.89
CA THR A 143 -34.62 43.99 54.87
C THR A 143 -33.37 43.66 55.71
N GLU A 144 -32.09 43.80 55.32
CA GLU A 144 -31.30 44.11 54.12
C GLU A 144 -29.79 44.04 54.52
N ALA A 145 -28.92 43.87 53.51
CA ALA A 145 -27.64 44.55 53.27
C ALA A 145 -26.29 44.20 53.97
N ALA A 146 -25.28 44.28 53.07
CA ALA A 146 -23.87 44.72 53.23
C ALA A 146 -22.79 43.65 53.50
N THR A 147 -21.54 43.69 53.00
CA THR A 147 -20.83 44.08 51.74
C THR A 147 -19.32 43.85 52.01
N ASN A 148 -18.51 43.76 50.95
CA ASN A 148 -17.03 43.84 50.84
C ASN A 148 -16.19 42.62 51.27
N ASP A 149 -15.41 41.99 50.36
CA ASP A 149 -14.25 42.44 49.54
C ASP A 149 -12.93 42.41 50.33
N LYS A 150 -11.93 41.64 49.83
CA LYS A 150 -10.54 42.08 49.56
C LYS A 150 -9.60 40.94 49.13
N GLN A 151 -9.27 40.97 47.83
CA GLN A 151 -7.99 40.76 47.13
C GLN A 151 -6.67 40.53 47.91
N THR A 152 -5.79 39.66 47.36
CA THR A 152 -4.30 39.83 47.13
C THR A 152 -3.67 38.47 46.73
N THR A 153 -2.62 38.27 45.91
CA THR A 153 -1.72 39.02 44.99
C THR A 153 -0.73 38.01 44.35
N SER A 154 -0.16 38.39 43.20
CA SER A 154 1.18 38.04 42.63
C SER A 154 1.44 36.58 42.21
N ASP A 155 2.21 36.24 41.17
CA ASP A 155 3.42 36.86 40.61
C ASP A 155 3.60 36.59 39.11
N ALA A 156 4.32 37.51 38.45
CA ALA A 156 4.85 37.39 37.11
C ALA A 156 6.17 36.61 37.10
N HIS A 157 6.48 35.90 36.00
CA HIS A 157 7.75 36.05 35.26
C HIS A 157 7.83 35.06 34.09
N SER A 158 7.93 35.60 32.87
CA SER A 158 8.80 35.07 31.82
C SER A 158 10.24 35.51 32.15
N PRO A 159 11.32 34.88 31.63
CA PRO A 159 11.72 35.21 30.25
C PRO A 159 12.57 34.14 29.49
N THR A 160 12.59 34.25 28.13
CA THR A 160 13.80 34.23 27.23
C THR A 160 14.72 32.97 27.18
N ASN A 161 15.40 32.57 26.10
CA ASN A 161 15.89 33.24 24.89
C ASN A 161 16.54 32.21 23.91
N ASP A 162 16.74 32.64 22.66
CA ASP A 162 17.90 32.39 21.75
C ASP A 162 18.22 30.94 21.28
N GLU A 163 18.77 30.65 20.10
CA GLU A 163 19.21 31.38 18.91
C GLU A 163 19.50 30.36 17.77
N LYS A 164 19.30 30.82 16.52
CA LYS A 164 20.12 30.62 15.29
C LYS A 164 20.91 29.32 14.99
N ASN A 165 20.74 28.85 13.74
CA ASN A 165 21.71 28.70 12.63
C ASN A 165 21.33 27.48 11.76
N ASN A 166 20.93 27.62 10.50
CA ASN A 166 21.69 27.90 9.26
C ASN A 166 22.76 26.85 8.88
N VAL A 167 22.87 26.65 7.55
CA VAL A 167 23.87 25.93 6.74
C VAL A 167 23.45 24.51 6.35
N ASN A 168 23.66 23.98 5.14
CA ASN A 168 23.89 24.40 3.75
C ASN A 168 24.02 23.06 2.97
N GLY A 169 23.96 23.07 1.64
CA GLY A 169 23.77 21.88 0.80
C GLY A 169 24.96 20.93 0.55
N HIS A 170 24.64 19.81 -0.12
CA HIS A 170 25.47 19.03 -1.05
C HIS A 170 24.54 18.02 -1.74
N SER A 171 24.23 18.05 -3.05
CA SER A 171 25.07 17.83 -4.24
C SER A 171 25.95 16.58 -4.18
N HIS A 172 25.58 15.54 -4.92
CA HIS A 172 26.52 14.51 -5.38
C HIS A 172 26.16 14.04 -6.80
N THR A 173 26.99 14.49 -7.73
CA THR A 173 27.24 13.98 -9.08
C THR A 173 27.99 12.64 -8.99
N VAL A 174 27.66 11.65 -9.81
CA VAL A 174 28.50 10.45 -10.02
C VAL A 174 28.67 10.18 -11.51
N ASN A 175 29.92 9.91 -11.86
CA ASN A 175 30.53 9.99 -13.17
C ASN A 175 30.31 8.77 -14.08
N GLN A 176 30.48 9.06 -15.37
CA GLN A 176 30.69 8.17 -16.50
C GLN A 176 31.95 7.30 -16.33
N THR A 177 31.89 6.06 -16.81
CA THR A 177 33.07 5.27 -17.18
C THR A 177 32.84 4.62 -18.54
N GLU A 178 33.55 5.13 -19.54
CA GLU A 178 33.75 4.52 -20.85
C GLU A 178 34.67 3.30 -20.70
N ASN A 179 34.28 2.15 -21.26
CA ASN A 179 35.17 1.01 -21.41
C ASN A 179 35.18 0.56 -22.87
N THR A 180 36.27 0.90 -23.54
CA THR A 180 36.63 0.44 -24.88
C THR A 180 36.97 -1.05 -24.85
N ILE A 181 36.25 -1.89 -25.62
CA ILE A 181 36.63 -3.29 -25.83
C ILE A 181 36.68 -3.62 -27.33
N VAL A 182 37.85 -4.15 -27.67
CA VAL A 182 38.48 -4.60 -28.91
C VAL A 182 37.59 -5.46 -29.83
N LYS A 183 37.68 -5.20 -31.14
CA LYS A 183 37.17 -6.05 -32.24
C LYS A 183 37.71 -7.49 -32.15
N PRO A 184 36.88 -8.52 -32.34
CA PRO A 184 37.34 -9.83 -32.80
C PRO A 184 37.24 -9.99 -34.33
N GLN A 185 38.11 -10.86 -34.80
CA GLN A 185 38.56 -11.10 -36.16
C GLN A 185 37.54 -11.93 -36.99
N LYS A 186 37.48 -11.65 -38.29
CA LYS A 186 36.72 -12.39 -39.32
C LYS A 186 36.99 -13.91 -39.29
N GLY A 187 35.91 -14.71 -39.27
CA GLY A 187 35.94 -16.14 -39.59
C GLY A 187 34.55 -16.70 -39.87
N ALA A 188 34.30 -17.08 -41.12
CA ALA A 188 33.19 -17.87 -41.68
C ALA A 188 31.73 -17.43 -41.36
N ALA A 189 31.16 -16.60 -42.24
CA ALA A 189 29.71 -16.42 -42.31
C ALA A 189 29.08 -17.60 -43.07
N ILE A 190 28.23 -18.37 -42.40
CA ILE A 190 27.32 -19.33 -43.02
C ILE A 190 26.14 -18.52 -43.58
N ASP A 191 25.94 -18.56 -44.90
CA ASP A 191 24.80 -17.94 -45.56
C ASP A 191 23.56 -18.84 -45.39
N LEU A 192 22.65 -18.45 -44.50
CA LEU A 192 21.39 -19.15 -44.16
C LEU A 192 20.18 -18.54 -44.88
N SER A 193 20.35 -18.06 -46.11
CA SER A 193 19.27 -17.40 -46.86
C SER A 193 18.26 -18.42 -47.42
N PHE A 194 17.43 -18.99 -46.55
CA PHE A 194 16.18 -19.65 -46.93
C PHE A 194 15.10 -18.58 -47.17
N LYS A 195 15.06 -18.02 -48.37
CA LYS A 195 14.00 -17.09 -48.80
C LYS A 195 12.80 -17.87 -49.33
N ASN A 196 11.91 -18.27 -48.43
CA ASN A 196 10.53 -18.65 -48.78
C ASN A 196 9.64 -17.40 -48.64
N PRO A 197 9.25 -16.73 -49.75
CA PRO A 197 8.55 -15.44 -49.70
C PRO A 197 7.16 -15.52 -49.03
N GLU A 198 6.52 -16.68 -49.05
CA GLU A 198 5.21 -16.93 -48.42
C GLU A 198 5.31 -16.99 -46.89
N LEU A 199 6.40 -17.56 -46.36
CA LEU A 199 6.70 -17.55 -44.92
C LEU A 199 7.07 -16.14 -44.44
N THR A 200 7.76 -15.36 -45.27
CA THR A 200 8.14 -13.98 -44.94
C THR A 200 6.91 -13.07 -44.83
N ALA A 201 5.95 -13.19 -45.75
CA ALA A 201 4.69 -12.42 -45.69
C ALA A 201 3.83 -12.80 -44.48
N ALA A 202 3.73 -14.09 -44.14
CA ALA A 202 3.03 -14.53 -42.92
C ALA A 202 3.74 -14.04 -41.64
N HIS A 203 5.08 -14.04 -41.64
CA HIS A 203 5.86 -13.48 -40.54
C HIS A 203 5.67 -11.97 -40.40
N GLU A 204 5.67 -11.22 -41.51
CA GLU A 204 5.43 -9.78 -41.50
C GLU A 204 4.01 -9.45 -40.99
N SER A 205 3.00 -10.22 -41.39
CA SER A 205 1.64 -10.08 -40.86
C SER A 205 1.57 -10.34 -39.36
N LEU A 206 2.22 -11.41 -38.87
CA LEU A 206 2.27 -11.72 -37.44
C LEU A 206 3.01 -10.64 -36.65
N ILE A 207 4.10 -10.08 -37.21
CA ILE A 207 4.84 -8.98 -36.59
C ILE A 207 3.95 -7.75 -36.47
N GLN A 208 3.21 -7.39 -37.53
CA GLN A 208 2.27 -6.25 -37.48
C GLN A 208 1.14 -6.44 -36.48
N GLU A 209 0.58 -7.66 -36.39
CA GLU A 209 -0.45 -7.99 -35.40
C GLU A 209 0.08 -7.91 -33.97
N LEU A 210 1.31 -8.39 -33.74
CA LEU A 210 1.99 -8.26 -32.45
C LEU A 210 2.32 -6.81 -32.11
N GLU A 211 2.76 -6.01 -33.08
CA GLU A 211 3.00 -4.57 -32.91
C GLU A 211 1.71 -3.85 -32.52
N MET A 212 0.60 -4.13 -33.19
CA MET A 212 -0.72 -3.59 -32.83
C MET A 212 -1.14 -3.98 -31.42
N HIS A 213 -1.01 -5.25 -31.04
CA HIS A 213 -1.35 -5.70 -29.69
C HIS A 213 -0.45 -5.09 -28.61
N VAL A 214 0.82 -4.85 -28.90
CA VAL A 214 1.74 -4.18 -27.99
C VAL A 214 1.34 -2.71 -27.82
N ASP A 215 1.01 -2.02 -28.91
CA ASP A 215 0.57 -0.62 -28.86
C ASP A 215 -0.77 -0.48 -28.11
N ASP A 216 -1.73 -1.37 -28.36
CA ASP A 216 -3.00 -1.42 -27.65
C ASP A 216 -2.78 -1.63 -26.15
N TYR A 217 -1.99 -2.64 -25.77
CA TYR A 217 -1.68 -2.92 -24.37
C TYR A 217 -0.97 -1.73 -23.70
N LEU A 218 0.02 -1.13 -24.35
CA LEU A 218 0.73 0.03 -23.80
C LEU A 218 -0.19 1.24 -23.63
N SER A 219 -1.11 1.45 -24.57
CA SER A 219 -2.10 2.53 -24.48
C SER A 219 -3.06 2.31 -23.30
N GLU A 220 -3.55 1.09 -23.11
CA GLU A 220 -4.42 0.71 -22.00
C GLU A 220 -3.70 0.84 -20.65
N GLN A 221 -2.45 0.38 -20.55
CA GLN A 221 -1.64 0.53 -19.34
C GLN A 221 -1.36 2.00 -19.01
N MET A 222 -1.03 2.83 -20.00
CA MET A 222 -0.86 4.27 -19.78
C MET A 222 -2.17 4.95 -19.36
N MET A 223 -3.29 4.53 -19.93
CA MET A 223 -4.61 5.03 -19.53
C MET A 223 -4.89 4.68 -18.07
N GLN A 224 -4.72 3.41 -17.68
CA GLN A 224 -4.92 2.92 -16.32
C GLN A 224 -4.02 3.64 -15.31
N ILE A 225 -2.72 3.77 -15.60
CA ILE A 225 -1.78 4.49 -14.73
C ILE A 225 -2.21 5.96 -14.58
N SER A 226 -2.70 6.59 -15.65
CA SER A 226 -3.19 7.97 -15.58
C SER A 226 -4.46 8.10 -14.72
N GLU A 227 -5.34 7.11 -14.75
CA GLU A 227 -6.57 7.06 -13.94
C GLU A 227 -6.27 6.79 -12.48
N ASP A 228 -5.34 5.88 -12.19
CA ASP A 228 -4.87 5.58 -10.84
C ASP A 228 -4.18 6.80 -10.22
N LEU A 229 -3.30 7.47 -10.98
CA LEU A 229 -2.64 8.69 -10.52
C LEU A 229 -3.66 9.81 -10.28
N LYS A 230 -4.65 9.99 -11.15
CA LYS A 230 -5.73 10.97 -10.95
C LYS A 230 -6.57 10.63 -9.72
N SER A 231 -6.86 9.34 -9.49
CA SER A 231 -7.64 8.88 -8.34
C SER A 231 -6.87 9.11 -7.05
N TRP A 232 -5.59 8.77 -7.03
CA TRP A 232 -4.69 9.07 -5.91
C TRP A 232 -4.61 10.57 -5.64
N LEU A 233 -4.44 11.39 -6.67
CA LEU A 233 -4.34 12.83 -6.53
C LEU A 233 -5.65 13.47 -6.05
N ARG A 234 -6.81 12.95 -6.50
CA ARG A 234 -8.12 13.38 -5.96
C ARG A 234 -8.27 12.98 -4.50
N ALA A 235 -7.92 11.75 -4.13
CA ALA A 235 -7.98 11.28 -2.76
C ALA A 235 -7.07 12.11 -1.84
N GLU A 236 -5.84 12.38 -2.28
CA GLU A 236 -4.86 13.19 -1.56
C GLU A 236 -5.33 14.64 -1.39
N VAL A 237 -5.84 15.27 -2.46
CA VAL A 237 -6.39 16.63 -2.38
C VAL A 237 -7.61 16.67 -1.46
N SER A 238 -8.51 15.69 -1.54
CA SER A 238 -9.65 15.59 -0.63
C SER A 238 -9.22 15.39 0.82
N GLN A 239 -8.17 14.61 1.06
CA GLN A 239 -7.60 14.40 2.40
C GLN A 239 -6.97 15.68 2.96
N GLN A 240 -6.22 16.43 2.14
CA GLN A 240 -5.64 17.71 2.56
C GLN A 240 -6.71 18.76 2.82
N LEU A 241 -7.77 18.82 2.00
CA LEU A 241 -8.90 19.70 2.26
C LEU A 241 -9.61 19.35 3.57
N ALA A 242 -9.90 18.07 3.80
CA ALA A 242 -10.50 17.61 5.04
C ALA A 242 -9.63 17.96 6.26
N GLY A 243 -8.31 17.75 6.16
CA GLY A 243 -7.37 18.10 7.21
C GLY A 243 -7.23 19.62 7.45
N ILE A 244 -7.45 20.45 6.43
CA ILE A 244 -7.51 21.92 6.59
C ILE A 244 -8.83 22.32 7.28
N THR A 245 -9.95 21.72 6.89
CA THR A 245 -11.25 21.98 7.52
C THR A 245 -11.26 21.58 9.00
N GLU A 246 -10.68 20.43 9.34
CA GLU A 246 -10.58 19.97 10.74
C GLU A 246 -9.71 20.90 11.59
N LYS A 247 -8.58 21.38 11.04
CA LYS A 247 -7.73 22.37 11.73
C LYS A 247 -8.45 23.71 11.93
N ASN A 248 -9.23 24.16 10.95
CA ASN A 248 -9.99 25.39 11.08
C ASN A 248 -11.10 25.26 12.12
N GLN A 249 -11.82 24.14 12.15
CA GLN A 249 -12.83 23.87 13.18
C GLN A 249 -12.21 23.84 14.59
N ALA A 250 -11.06 23.19 14.75
CA ALA A 250 -10.36 23.14 16.03
C ALA A 250 -9.94 24.54 16.52
N VAL A 251 -9.53 25.44 15.61
CA VAL A 251 -9.22 26.83 15.96
C VAL A 251 -10.49 27.58 16.38
N GLU A 252 -11.60 27.36 15.70
CA GLU A 252 -12.88 28.02 15.99
C GLU A 252 -13.45 27.58 17.35
N ASP A 253 -13.33 26.29 17.67
CA ASP A 253 -13.72 25.72 18.97
C ASP A 253 -12.86 26.30 20.11
N ILE A 254 -11.54 26.45 19.91
CA ILE A 254 -10.63 27.09 20.88
C ILE A 254 -11.00 28.57 21.09
N VAL A 255 -11.40 29.27 20.03
CA VAL A 255 -11.83 30.67 20.11
C VAL A 255 -13.16 30.80 20.86
N GLN A 256 -14.13 29.92 20.62
CA GLN A 256 -15.39 29.90 21.35
C GLN A 256 -15.21 29.53 22.82
N GLU A 257 -14.36 28.55 23.14
CA GLU A 257 -14.05 28.17 24.51
C GLU A 257 -13.40 29.32 25.30
N ASN A 258 -12.49 30.07 24.66
CA ASN A 258 -11.87 31.24 25.28
C ASN A 258 -12.84 32.42 25.45
N MET A 259 -13.83 32.57 24.57
CA MET A 259 -14.89 33.57 24.76
C MET A 259 -15.86 33.18 25.89
N ALA A 260 -16.20 31.90 26.02
CA ALA A 260 -17.06 31.40 27.09
C ALA A 260 -16.43 31.51 28.49
N LYS A 261 -15.10 31.38 28.60
CA LYS A 261 -14.36 31.55 29.87
C LYS A 261 -14.19 33.01 30.31
N LYS A 262 -14.55 33.98 29.47
CA LYS A 262 -14.35 35.42 29.72
C LYS A 262 -15.61 36.14 30.24
N HIS A 263 -16.71 35.40 30.41
CA HIS A 263 -17.97 35.83 31.02
C HIS A 263 -18.21 35.07 32.33
#